data_AF-A0A937TD21-F1
#
_entry.id   AF-A0A937TD21-F1
#
_cell.length_a   1.000
_cell.length_b   1.000
_cell.length_c   1.000
_cell.angle_alpha   90.00
_cell.angle_beta   90.00
_cell.angle_gamma   90.00
#
_symmetry.space_group_name_H-M   'P 1'
#
loop_
_entity.id
_entity.type
_entity.pdbx_description
1 polymer ?
#
loop_
_entity_poly.entity_id
_entity_poly.type
_entity_poly.pdbx_seq_one_letter_code
_entity_poly.pdbx_strand_id
1 'polypeptide(L)'
;MSPGTALHEAGHIVLAETFGYLTLAYYLGGQNVSLYYFDEERFIRGIASPLCVIGMGGYAAELLFGESVDLAGCAYDFERVIATYDEQFVSSLLPNVRRSSLKAVDAMTDRLTAEQWTCLYVAYDRLVDRREACLGTANKLQQVPAGAKWSNDTSNRVWEVPNRPV
;
A
#
# COMPACT_ATOMS: atom_id res chain seq x y z
N MET A 1 2.96 -14.14 9.34
CA MET A 1 1.81 -13.63 8.54
C MET A 1 1.51 -14.61 7.40
N SER A 2 0.26 -14.71 6.89
CA SER A 2 -0.02 -15.57 5.71
C SER A 2 0.67 -15.00 4.45
N PRO A 3 0.97 -15.81 3.41
CA PRO A 3 1.57 -15.30 2.17
C PRO A 3 0.73 -14.21 1.49
N GLY A 4 -0.59 -14.39 1.42
CA GLY A 4 -1.50 -13.41 0.81
C GLY A 4 -1.54 -12.09 1.57
N THR A 5 -1.72 -12.14 2.90
CA THR A 5 -1.69 -10.94 3.75
C THR A 5 -0.33 -10.23 3.64
N ALA A 6 0.78 -10.97 3.69
CA ALA A 6 2.10 -10.37 3.58
C ALA A 6 2.35 -9.69 2.22
N LEU A 7 1.81 -10.26 1.14
CA LEU A 7 1.87 -9.67 -0.19
C LEU A 7 1.05 -8.37 -0.26
N HIS A 8 -0.16 -8.39 0.28
CA HIS A 8 -1.05 -7.23 0.35
C HIS A 8 -0.38 -6.07 1.09
N GLU A 9 0.09 -6.31 2.32
CA GLU A 9 0.77 -5.27 3.13
C GLU A 9 2.04 -4.74 2.46
N ALA A 10 2.80 -5.62 1.80
CA ALA A 10 4.00 -5.22 1.07
C ALA A 10 3.69 -4.23 -0.06
N GLY A 11 2.53 -4.35 -0.72
CA GLY A 11 2.05 -3.41 -1.73
C GLY A 11 1.93 -1.99 -1.18
N HIS A 12 1.25 -1.82 -0.06
CA HIS A 12 1.14 -0.52 0.62
C HIS A 12 2.51 0.03 1.04
N ILE A 13 3.33 -0.80 1.69
CA ILE A 13 4.64 -0.38 2.22
C ILE A 13 5.56 0.12 1.09
N VAL A 14 5.62 -0.60 -0.03
CA VAL A 14 6.52 -0.25 -1.15
C VAL A 14 6.03 0.98 -1.90
N LEU A 15 4.71 1.16 -2.03
CA LEU A 15 4.18 2.41 -2.58
C LEU A 15 4.43 3.59 -1.64
N ALA A 16 4.25 3.42 -0.33
CA ALA A 16 4.56 4.45 0.64
C ALA A 16 6.03 4.89 0.54
N GLU A 17 6.96 3.95 0.43
CA GLU A 17 8.38 4.24 0.21
C GLU A 17 8.64 5.01 -1.09
N THR A 18 7.89 4.70 -2.16
CA THR A 18 8.01 5.40 -3.46
C THR A 18 7.62 6.88 -3.35
N PHE A 19 6.77 7.23 -2.39
CA PHE A 19 6.39 8.61 -2.08
C PHE A 19 7.19 9.22 -0.91
N GLY A 20 8.29 8.57 -0.48
CA GLY A 20 9.18 9.08 0.55
C GLY A 20 8.75 8.78 1.99
N TYR A 21 7.72 7.96 2.20
CA TYR A 21 7.25 7.61 3.54
C TYR A 21 7.98 6.39 4.10
N LEU A 22 8.27 6.45 5.39
CA LEU A 22 8.60 5.29 6.21
C LEU A 22 7.31 4.67 6.73
N THR A 23 7.32 3.36 6.90
CA THR A 23 6.16 2.59 7.35
C THR A 23 6.53 1.74 8.55
N LEU A 24 5.66 1.76 9.56
CA LEU A 24 5.67 0.83 10.68
C LEU A 24 4.45 -0.08 10.54
N ALA A 25 4.68 -1.37 10.39
CA ALA A 25 3.65 -2.40 10.38
C ALA A 25 3.55 -3.04 11.77
N TYR A 26 2.34 -3.17 12.29
CA TYR A 26 2.07 -3.94 13.51
C TYR A 26 1.17 -5.12 13.19
N TYR A 27 1.71 -6.34 13.30
CA TYR A 27 0.97 -7.56 12.99
C TYR A 27 0.26 -8.08 14.25
N LEU A 28 -1.07 -8.04 14.26
CA LEU A 28 -1.90 -8.49 15.38
C LEU A 28 -2.31 -9.98 15.28
N GLY A 29 -2.07 -10.63 14.14
CA GLY A 29 -2.44 -12.02 13.88
C GLY A 29 -3.54 -12.16 12.82
N GLY A 30 -3.63 -13.32 12.16
CA GLY A 30 -4.57 -13.53 11.06
C GLY A 30 -4.29 -12.60 9.88
N GLN A 31 -5.31 -11.85 9.45
CA GLN A 31 -5.24 -10.76 8.46
C GLN A 31 -5.13 -9.37 9.11
N ASN A 32 -5.07 -9.27 10.45
CA ASN A 32 -5.07 -7.98 11.13
C ASN A 32 -3.67 -7.37 11.17
N VAL A 33 -3.46 -6.34 10.35
CA VAL A 33 -2.23 -5.55 10.31
C VAL A 33 -2.59 -4.08 10.40
N SER A 34 -1.85 -3.33 11.22
CA SER A 34 -1.97 -1.86 11.25
C SER A 34 -0.72 -1.25 10.63
N LEU A 35 -0.90 -0.45 9.58
CA LEU A 35 0.17 0.32 8.96
C LEU A 35 0.12 1.78 9.40
N TYR A 36 1.28 2.30 9.79
CA TYR A 36 1.48 3.69 10.18
C TYR A 36 2.55 4.32 9.29
N TYR A 37 2.23 5.48 8.72
CA TYR A 37 3.11 6.18 7.77
C TYR A 37 3.78 7.39 8.43
N PHE A 38 5.06 7.59 8.14
CA PHE A 38 5.88 8.66 8.68
C PHE A 38 6.58 9.39 7.54
N ASP A 39 6.49 10.71 7.54
CA ASP A 39 7.34 11.58 6.73
C ASP A 39 8.57 11.93 7.57
N GLU A 40 9.68 11.26 7.28
CA GLU A 40 10.86 11.20 8.14
C GLU A 40 10.48 10.77 9.57
N GLU A 41 10.48 11.68 10.55
CA GLU A 41 10.12 11.39 11.95
C GLU A 41 8.67 11.73 12.29
N ARG A 42 7.96 12.41 11.39
CA ARG A 42 6.60 12.91 11.64
C ARG A 42 5.55 11.87 11.28
N PHE A 43 4.81 11.41 12.28
CA PHE A 43 3.65 10.54 12.06
C PHE A 43 2.54 11.27 11.29
N ILE A 44 2.09 10.66 10.19
CA ILE A 44 1.01 11.18 9.34
C ILE A 44 -0.33 10.61 9.83
N ARG A 45 -1.08 11.44 10.55
CA ARG A 45 -2.42 11.11 11.08
C ARG A 45 -3.57 11.47 10.13
N GLY A 46 -3.32 12.31 9.14
CA GLY A 46 -4.36 12.97 8.32
C GLY A 46 -4.30 12.59 6.85
N ILE A 47 -5.15 13.27 6.06
CA ILE A 47 -5.19 13.17 4.60
C ILE A 47 -3.89 13.76 4.05
N ALA A 48 -3.15 12.96 3.29
CA ALA A 48 -2.04 13.40 2.46
C ALA A 48 -2.29 12.90 1.04
N SER A 49 -1.99 13.71 0.04
CA SER A 49 -2.30 13.44 -1.37
C SER A 49 -1.91 12.03 -1.89
N PRO A 50 -0.76 11.43 -1.51
CA PRO A 50 -0.41 10.09 -2.00
C PRO A 50 -1.19 8.95 -1.33
N LEU A 51 -1.96 9.20 -0.26
CA LEU A 51 -2.62 8.13 0.49
C LEU A 51 -3.66 7.37 -0.32
N CYS A 52 -4.32 7.97 -1.31
CA CYS A 52 -5.23 7.22 -2.18
C CYS A 52 -4.48 6.19 -3.03
N VAL A 53 -3.27 6.54 -3.51
CA VAL A 53 -2.44 5.64 -4.32
C VAL A 53 -1.84 4.56 -3.44
N ILE A 54 -1.33 4.93 -2.26
CA ILE A 54 -0.83 3.98 -1.27
C ILE A 54 -1.95 3.02 -0.83
N GLY A 55 -3.17 3.52 -0.62
CA GLY A 55 -4.35 2.72 -0.28
C GLY A 55 -4.73 1.68 -1.34
N MET A 56 -4.45 1.92 -2.62
CA MET A 56 -4.64 0.89 -3.65
C MET A 56 -3.47 -0.12 -3.72
N GLY A 57 -2.45 0.02 -2.88
CA GLY A 57 -1.22 -0.78 -2.93
C GLY A 57 -1.41 -2.27 -2.69
N GLY A 58 -2.19 -2.65 -1.67
CA GLY A 58 -2.49 -4.04 -1.38
C GLY A 58 -3.22 -4.73 -2.53
N TYR A 59 -4.27 -4.09 -3.04
CA TYR A 59 -4.99 -4.58 -4.20
C TYR A 59 -4.11 -4.65 -5.46
N ALA A 60 -3.29 -3.62 -5.72
CA ALA A 60 -2.33 -3.64 -6.83
C ALA A 60 -1.34 -4.81 -6.72
N ALA A 61 -0.88 -5.16 -5.52
CA ALA A 61 0.01 -6.30 -5.30
C ALA A 61 -0.70 -7.63 -5.56
N GLU A 62 -1.92 -7.80 -5.06
CA GLU A 62 -2.74 -8.98 -5.33
C GLU A 62 -2.97 -9.17 -6.84
N LEU A 63 -3.23 -8.10 -7.58
CA LEU A 63 -3.39 -8.14 -9.03
C LEU A 63 -2.11 -8.49 -9.78
N LEU A 64 -0.97 -8.04 -9.26
CA LEU A 64 0.32 -8.17 -9.95
C LEU A 64 0.97 -9.55 -9.74
N PHE A 65 0.69 -10.19 -8.61
CA PHE A 65 1.35 -11.43 -8.18
C PHE A 65 0.41 -12.53 -7.71
N GLY A 66 -0.81 -12.21 -7.31
CA GLY A 66 -1.77 -13.17 -6.78
C GLY A 66 -2.41 -14.01 -7.87
N GLU A 67 -2.83 -15.23 -7.50
CA GLU A 67 -3.69 -16.06 -8.35
C GLU A 67 -5.17 -15.63 -8.25
N SER A 68 -5.51 -14.88 -7.21
CA SER A 68 -6.83 -14.30 -6.95
C SER A 68 -6.71 -13.05 -6.06
N VAL A 69 -7.79 -12.29 -5.99
CA VAL A 69 -7.90 -11.03 -5.24
C VAL A 69 -8.84 -11.26 -4.05
N ASP A 70 -8.46 -10.76 -2.87
CA ASP A 70 -9.33 -10.71 -1.68
C ASP A 70 -10.01 -9.33 -1.57
N LEU A 71 -11.10 -9.15 -2.31
CA LEU A 71 -11.87 -7.90 -2.30
C LEU A 71 -12.44 -7.55 -0.93
N ALA A 72 -12.72 -8.56 -0.09
CA ALA A 72 -13.22 -8.33 1.26
C ALA A 72 -12.11 -7.78 2.17
N GLY A 73 -10.88 -8.27 2.00
CA GLY A 73 -9.68 -7.73 2.63
C GLY A 73 -9.40 -6.27 2.25
N CYS A 74 -9.70 -5.87 1.02
CA CYS A 74 -9.47 -4.51 0.51
C CYS A 74 -10.54 -3.47 0.91
N ALA A 75 -11.65 -3.88 1.55
CA ALA A 75 -12.81 -3.02 1.74
C ALA A 75 -12.50 -1.74 2.53
N TYR A 76 -11.68 -1.86 3.58
CA TYR A 76 -11.27 -0.69 4.39
C TYR A 76 -10.38 0.26 3.59
N ASP A 77 -9.48 -0.26 2.76
CA ASP A 77 -8.62 0.56 1.90
C ASP A 77 -9.44 1.32 0.86
N PHE A 78 -10.45 0.67 0.28
CA PHE A 78 -11.38 1.29 -0.67
C PHE A 78 -12.14 2.47 -0.09
N GLU A 79 -12.57 2.38 1.18
CA GLU A 79 -13.16 3.51 1.90
C GLU A 79 -12.13 4.64 2.11
N ARG A 80 -10.89 4.30 2.49
CA ARG A 80 -9.83 5.28 2.70
C ARG A 80 -9.40 5.98 1.42
N VAL A 81 -9.39 5.27 0.29
CA VAL A 81 -9.06 5.83 -1.03
C VAL A 81 -10.02 6.96 -1.38
N ILE A 82 -11.33 6.74 -1.18
CA ILE A 82 -12.34 7.76 -1.39
C ILE A 82 -12.12 8.95 -0.45
N ALA A 83 -11.88 8.69 0.83
CA ALA A 83 -11.69 9.75 1.84
C ALA A 83 -10.41 10.57 1.66
N THR A 84 -9.41 10.03 0.96
CA THR A 84 -8.09 10.66 0.76
C THR A 84 -7.80 11.02 -0.69
N TYR A 85 -8.79 10.89 -1.57
CA TYR A 85 -8.64 11.20 -2.98
C TYR A 85 -8.32 12.69 -3.18
N ASP A 86 -7.23 12.95 -3.92
CA ASP A 86 -6.80 14.28 -4.32
C ASP A 86 -6.70 14.30 -5.84
N GLU A 87 -7.72 14.87 -6.49
CA GLU A 87 -7.83 14.90 -7.96
C GLU A 87 -6.63 15.59 -8.61
N GLN A 88 -6.15 16.70 -8.04
CA GLN A 88 -5.03 17.45 -8.61
C GLN A 88 -3.75 16.62 -8.58
N PHE A 89 -3.49 15.97 -7.45
CA PHE A 89 -2.34 15.08 -7.29
C PHE A 89 -2.41 13.90 -8.24
N VAL A 90 -3.52 13.16 -8.26
CA VAL A 90 -3.64 11.95 -9.08
C VAL A 90 -3.60 12.30 -10.58
N SER A 91 -4.28 13.36 -10.99
CA SER A 91 -4.26 13.84 -12.39
C SER A 91 -2.87 14.25 -12.85
N SER A 92 -1.99 14.71 -11.94
CA SER A 92 -0.59 15.00 -12.28
C SER A 92 0.24 13.74 -12.56
N LEU A 93 -0.17 12.58 -12.02
CA LEU A 93 0.53 11.30 -12.17
C LEU A 93 0.03 10.49 -13.37
N LEU A 94 -1.26 10.55 -13.69
CA LEU A 94 -1.89 9.77 -14.75
C LEU A 94 -1.19 9.84 -16.13
N PRO A 95 -0.73 11.01 -16.62
CA PRO A 95 -0.04 11.09 -17.90
C PRO A 95 1.24 10.24 -17.98
N ASN A 96 1.82 9.89 -16.83
CA ASN A 96 3.03 9.10 -16.74
C ASN A 96 2.76 7.59 -16.59
N VAL A 97 1.50 7.17 -16.46
CA VAL A 97 1.12 5.76 -16.35
C VAL A 97 1.27 5.07 -17.70
N ARG A 98 1.97 3.93 -17.74
CA ARG A 98 2.18 3.20 -18.98
C ARG A 98 0.87 2.61 -19.49
N ARG A 99 0.69 2.63 -20.81
CA ARG A 99 -0.47 2.05 -21.48
C ARG A 99 -0.64 0.55 -21.21
N SER A 100 0.45 -0.18 -21.00
CA SER A 100 0.40 -1.60 -20.60
C SER A 100 -0.22 -1.79 -19.22
N SER A 101 0.10 -0.91 -18.27
CA SER A 101 -0.44 -0.92 -16.92
C SER A 101 -1.94 -0.59 -16.93
N LEU A 102 -2.35 0.43 -17.70
CA LEU A 102 -3.77 0.75 -17.89
C LEU A 102 -4.55 -0.47 -18.41
N LYS A 103 -4.06 -1.11 -19.48
CA LYS A 103 -4.71 -2.30 -20.06
C LYS A 103 -4.78 -3.48 -19.10
N ALA A 104 -3.76 -3.68 -18.27
CA ALA A 104 -3.75 -4.76 -17.29
C ALA A 104 -4.83 -4.54 -16.22
N VAL A 105 -4.97 -3.31 -15.75
CA VAL A 105 -5.99 -2.91 -14.78
C VAL A 105 -7.38 -2.94 -15.44
N ASP A 106 -7.55 -2.43 -16.66
CA ASP A 106 -8.84 -2.45 -17.40
C ASP A 106 -9.38 -3.86 -17.70
N ALA A 107 -8.50 -4.87 -17.75
CA ALA A 107 -8.90 -6.24 -18.01
C ALA A 107 -9.68 -6.88 -16.83
N MET A 108 -9.83 -6.15 -15.72
CA MET A 108 -10.47 -6.62 -14.50
C MET A 108 -11.96 -6.29 -14.48
N THR A 109 -12.76 -7.17 -13.89
CA THR A 109 -14.23 -7.15 -13.99
C THR A 109 -14.95 -6.55 -12.78
N ASP A 110 -14.24 -5.87 -11.88
CA ASP A 110 -14.79 -5.43 -10.59
C ASP A 110 -15.32 -3.99 -10.58
N ARG A 111 -16.36 -3.76 -9.78
CA ARG A 111 -17.08 -2.47 -9.65
C ARG A 111 -16.34 -1.53 -8.69
N LEU A 112 -15.17 -1.03 -9.10
CA LEU A 112 -14.53 0.09 -8.40
C LEU A 112 -15.19 1.42 -8.78
N THR A 113 -15.13 2.42 -7.90
CA THR A 113 -15.47 3.80 -8.24
C THR A 113 -14.43 4.42 -9.18
N ALA A 114 -14.74 5.56 -9.80
CA ALA A 114 -13.80 6.24 -10.68
C ALA A 114 -12.50 6.64 -9.95
N GLU A 115 -12.61 7.09 -8.70
CA GLU A 115 -11.49 7.48 -7.85
C GLU A 115 -10.59 6.29 -7.55
N GLN A 116 -11.18 5.16 -7.19
CA GLN A 116 -10.47 3.91 -6.92
C GLN A 116 -9.74 3.41 -8.17
N TRP A 117 -10.42 3.39 -9.32
CA TRP A 117 -9.80 3.06 -10.61
C TRP A 117 -8.59 3.95 -10.89
N THR A 118 -8.75 5.25 -10.70
CA THR A 118 -7.71 6.23 -11.03
C THR A 118 -6.48 6.07 -10.14
N CYS A 119 -6.67 5.91 -8.83
CA CYS A 119 -5.54 5.63 -7.91
C CYS A 119 -4.92 4.25 -8.19
N LEU A 120 -5.70 3.25 -8.61
CA LEU A 120 -5.19 1.91 -8.93
C LEU A 120 -4.30 1.88 -10.17
N TYR A 121 -4.64 2.64 -11.22
CA TYR A 121 -3.77 2.76 -12.39
C TYR A 121 -2.37 3.23 -12.01
N VAL A 122 -2.29 4.23 -11.14
CA VAL A 122 -1.02 4.77 -10.64
C VAL A 122 -0.34 3.74 -9.74
N ALA A 123 -1.07 3.16 -8.77
CA ALA A 123 -0.54 2.19 -7.82
C ALA A 123 0.07 0.97 -8.53
N TYR A 124 -0.67 0.37 -9.46
CA TYR A 124 -0.23 -0.77 -10.24
C TYR A 124 1.02 -0.44 -11.07
N ASP A 125 1.00 0.68 -11.79
CA ASP A 125 2.14 1.09 -12.62
C ASP A 125 3.42 1.31 -11.80
N ARG A 126 3.33 1.95 -10.63
CA ARG A 126 4.48 2.13 -9.74
C ARG A 126 4.97 0.81 -9.15
N LEU A 127 4.06 -0.10 -8.80
CA LEU A 127 4.41 -1.38 -8.22
C LEU A 127 5.07 -2.33 -9.25
N VAL A 128 4.69 -2.22 -10.53
CA VAL A 128 5.35 -2.94 -11.64
C VAL A 128 6.85 -2.63 -11.71
N ASP A 129 7.27 -1.40 -11.42
CA ASP A 129 8.71 -1.05 -11.40
C ASP A 129 9.42 -1.50 -10.13
N ARG A 130 8.66 -1.88 -9.09
CA ARG A 130 9.15 -2.23 -7.76
C ARG A 130 8.87 -3.69 -7.40
N ARG A 131 8.73 -4.57 -8.41
CA ARG A 131 8.29 -5.95 -8.20
C ARG A 131 9.13 -6.73 -7.19
N GLU A 132 10.45 -6.68 -7.36
CA GLU A 132 11.37 -7.40 -6.48
C GLU A 132 11.34 -6.86 -5.05
N ALA A 133 11.20 -5.53 -4.88
CA ALA A 133 11.05 -4.90 -3.58
C ALA A 133 9.76 -5.34 -2.88
N CYS A 134 8.66 -5.48 -3.63
CA CYS A 134 7.38 -5.99 -3.12
C CYS A 134 7.50 -7.44 -2.63
N LEU A 135 8.04 -8.34 -3.45
CA LEU A 135 8.23 -9.74 -3.08
C LEU A 135 9.22 -9.90 -1.91
N GLY A 136 10.32 -9.13 -1.91
CA GLY A 136 11.28 -9.13 -0.82
C GLY A 136 10.70 -8.62 0.49
N THR A 137 9.84 -7.60 0.45
CA THR A 137 9.12 -7.08 1.62
C THR A 137 8.09 -8.08 2.13
N ALA A 138 7.31 -8.70 1.25
CA ALA A 138 6.35 -9.74 1.61
C ALA A 138 7.05 -10.92 2.32
N ASN A 139 8.19 -11.37 1.80
CA ASN A 139 8.97 -12.44 2.44
C ASN A 139 9.45 -12.07 3.85
N LYS A 140 9.85 -10.82 4.08
CA LYS A 140 10.21 -10.33 5.42
C LYS A 140 9.00 -10.29 6.36
N LEU A 141 7.86 -9.80 5.88
CA LEU A 141 6.61 -9.71 6.66
C LEU A 141 6.06 -11.09 7.06
N GLN A 142 6.25 -12.13 6.23
CA GLN A 142 5.88 -13.50 6.60
C GLN A 142 6.59 -13.98 7.86
N GLN A 143 7.83 -13.54 8.08
CA GLN A 143 8.65 -13.89 9.26
C GLN A 143 8.30 -13.08 10.51
N VAL A 144 7.44 -12.05 10.40
CA VAL A 144 7.02 -11.26 11.56
C VAL A 144 5.99 -12.08 12.37
N PRO A 145 6.25 -12.36 13.66
CA PRO A 145 5.32 -13.08 14.50
C PRO A 145 4.13 -12.19 14.89
N ALA A 146 3.00 -12.82 15.24
CA ALA A 146 1.86 -12.08 15.77
C ALA A 146 2.23 -11.37 17.08
N GLY A 147 1.75 -10.14 17.26
CA GLY A 147 2.13 -9.25 18.36
C GLY A 147 3.46 -8.52 18.15
N ALA A 148 4.10 -8.63 16.98
CA ALA A 148 5.34 -7.92 16.68
C ALA A 148 5.17 -6.80 15.65
N LYS A 149 6.08 -5.83 15.75
CA LYS A 149 6.18 -4.69 14.84
C LYS A 149 7.35 -4.90 13.86
N TRP A 150 7.23 -4.35 12.66
CA TRP A 150 8.27 -4.34 11.63
C TRP A 150 8.29 -2.97 10.94
N SER A 151 9.44 -2.52 10.45
CA SER A 151 9.53 -1.28 9.68
C SER A 151 10.49 -1.40 8.50
N ASN A 152 10.23 -0.62 7.45
CA ASN A 152 11.16 -0.40 6.34
C ASN A 152 12.28 0.60 6.68
N ASP A 153 12.24 1.24 7.84
CA ASP A 153 13.30 2.13 8.33
C ASP A 153 14.43 1.34 8.99
N THR A 154 15.60 1.34 8.35
CA THR A 154 16.81 0.66 8.86
C THR A 154 17.59 1.49 9.89
N SER A 155 17.24 2.77 10.07
CA SER A 155 17.93 3.70 10.97
C SER A 155 17.32 3.80 12.37
N ASN A 156 16.25 3.04 12.63
CA ASN A 156 15.46 3.04 13.86
C ASN A 156 14.72 4.34 14.23
N ARG A 157 14.72 5.37 13.39
CA ARG A 157 14.06 6.68 13.66
C ARG A 157 12.58 6.52 14.01
N VAL A 158 11.85 5.68 13.28
CA VAL A 158 10.42 5.45 13.56
C VAL A 158 10.17 4.73 14.89
N TRP A 159 11.20 4.10 15.48
CA TRP A 159 11.12 3.38 16.76
C TRP A 159 11.10 4.27 17.98
N GLU A 160 11.65 5.47 17.85
CA GLU A 160 11.93 6.37 18.96
C GLU A 160 10.88 7.49 19.11
N VAL A 161 9.86 7.52 18.24
CA VAL A 161 8.85 8.60 18.22
C VAL A 161 7.90 8.52 19.43
N PRO A 162 7.76 9.58 20.24
CA PRO A 162 7.07 9.55 21.55
C PRO A 162 5.54 9.40 21.52
N ASN A 163 4.87 9.61 20.38
CA ASN A 163 3.40 9.58 20.26
C ASN A 163 2.88 8.39 19.44
N ARG A 164 3.41 7.20 19.72
CA ARG A 164 3.08 5.98 18.96
C ARG A 164 1.65 5.49 19.24
N PRO A 165 0.84 5.22 18.20
CA PRO A 165 -0.35 4.39 18.35
C PRO A 165 0.08 2.96 18.79
N VAL A 166 -0.67 2.40 19.73
CA VAL A 166 -0.49 1.03 20.26
C VAL A 166 -1.29 0.09 19.40
#